data_AF-A0AAD7VU14-F1
#
_entry.id   AF-A0AAD7VU14-F1
#
_cell.length_a   1.000
_cell.length_b   1.000
_cell.length_c   1.000
_cell.angle_alpha   90.00
_cell.angle_beta   90.00
_cell.angle_gamma   90.00
#
_symmetry.space_group_name_H-M   'P 1'
#
loop_
_entity.id
_entity.type
_entity.pdbx_description
1 polymer ?
#
loop_
_entity_poly.entity_id
_entity_poly.type
_entity_poly.pdbx_seq_one_letter_code
_entity_poly.pdbx_strand_id
1 'polypeptide(L)'
;MSSVAPYSPQHVASIYRRLLRLSLNWAVRRDIWRKQALEIRANFDANKNVTDPREIRALIIEGERQLAINRHPDPYIPPSRPGGMLQLLQLCSSCATILEWFLELDCGIDIDDTGSKFERNVPPRLDKPIDGDY
;
A
#
# COMPACT_ATOMS: atom_id res chain seq x y z
N MET A 1 -6.07 24.06 -27.30
CA MET A 1 -5.17 22.88 -27.23
C MET A 1 -5.15 22.42 -25.78
N SER A 2 -5.71 21.25 -25.46
CA SER A 2 -5.65 20.72 -24.09
C SER A 2 -4.23 20.28 -23.80
N SER A 3 -3.51 21.01 -22.95
CA SER A 3 -2.20 20.59 -22.45
C SER A 3 -2.38 19.28 -21.69
N VAL A 4 -1.83 18.18 -22.22
CA VAL A 4 -1.77 16.90 -21.51
C VAL A 4 -0.93 17.14 -20.25
N ALA A 5 -1.58 17.15 -19.08
CA ALA A 5 -0.88 17.29 -17.82
C ALA A 5 0.10 16.10 -17.67
N PRO A 6 1.33 16.33 -17.19
CA PRO A 6 2.36 15.28 -17.09
C PRO A 6 2.04 14.20 -16.04
N TYR A 7 0.92 14.33 -15.32
CA TYR A 7 0.40 13.39 -14.34
C TYR A 7 -1.13 13.42 -14.38
N SER A 8 -1.78 12.28 -14.11
CA SER A 8 -3.24 12.21 -14.05
C SER A 8 -3.72 12.34 -12.59
N PRO A 9 -4.80 13.11 -12.32
CA PRO A 9 -5.41 13.15 -10.98
C PRO A 9 -5.84 11.76 -10.49
N GLN A 10 -6.19 10.87 -11.42
CA GLN A 10 -6.54 9.48 -11.15
C GLN A 10 -5.35 8.68 -10.60
N HIS A 11 -4.13 8.96 -11.07
CA HIS A 11 -2.90 8.34 -10.58
C HIS A 11 -2.62 8.73 -9.13
N VAL A 12 -2.69 10.02 -8.82
CA VAL A 12 -2.50 10.52 -7.45
C VAL A 12 -3.54 9.93 -6.51
N ALA A 13 -4.82 9.92 -6.92
CA ALA A 13 -5.89 9.27 -6.17
C ALA A 13 -5.69 7.75 -6.01
N SER A 14 -5.03 7.09 -6.96
CA SER A 14 -4.66 5.68 -6.87
C SER A 14 -3.56 5.44 -5.83
N ILE A 15 -2.52 6.28 -5.81
CA ILE A 15 -1.45 6.21 -4.78
C ILE A 15 -2.06 6.41 -3.39
N TYR A 16 -2.87 7.44 -3.20
CA TYR A 16 -3.53 7.72 -1.92
C TYR A 16 -4.37 6.53 -1.42
N ARG A 17 -5.22 5.95 -2.27
CA ARG A 17 -6.03 4.77 -1.92
C ARG A 17 -5.17 3.54 -1.61
N ARG A 18 -4.05 3.35 -2.32
CA ARG A 18 -3.13 2.24 -2.07
C ARG A 18 -2.42 2.42 -0.73
N LEU A 19 -1.94 3.62 -0.40
CA LEU A 19 -1.28 3.92 0.87
C LEU A 19 -2.20 3.66 2.07
N LEU A 20 -3.47 4.09 2.02
CA LEU A 20 -4.43 3.82 3.09
C LEU A 20 -4.75 2.34 3.29
N ARG A 21 -4.80 1.57 2.19
CA ARG A 21 -4.97 0.10 2.25
C ARG A 21 -3.72 -0.58 2.80
N LEU A 22 -2.55 -0.08 2.43
CA LEU A 22 -1.28 -0.61 2.89
C LEU A 22 -1.11 -0.38 4.39
N SER A 23 -1.37 0.84 4.87
CA SER A 23 -1.34 1.13 6.32
C SER A 23 -2.33 0.27 7.09
N LEU A 24 -3.50 -0.03 6.49
CA LEU A 24 -4.47 -0.95 7.10
C LEU A 24 -3.99 -2.40 7.17
N ASN A 25 -3.26 -2.88 6.16
CA ASN A 25 -2.75 -4.25 6.15
C ASN A 25 -1.76 -4.51 7.30
N TRP A 26 -1.00 -3.49 7.68
CA TRP A 26 -0.08 -3.58 8.83
C TRP A 26 -0.78 -3.30 10.17
N ALA A 27 -1.66 -2.29 10.23
CA ALA A 27 -2.30 -1.86 11.47
C ALA A 27 -3.64 -2.59 11.71
N VAL A 28 -3.57 -3.72 12.42
CA VAL A 28 -4.77 -4.50 12.80
C VAL A 28 -5.75 -3.68 13.67
N ARG A 29 -5.22 -2.85 14.59
CA ARG A 29 -6.03 -2.00 15.49
C ARG A 29 -6.47 -0.71 14.81
N ARG A 30 -7.77 -0.40 14.89
CA ARG A 30 -8.37 0.79 14.27
C ARG A 30 -7.90 2.12 14.87
N ASP A 31 -7.57 2.16 16.15
CA ASP A 31 -7.14 3.41 16.80
C ASP A 31 -5.78 3.87 16.28
N ILE A 32 -4.86 2.92 16.09
CA ILE A 32 -3.54 3.16 15.51
C ILE A 32 -3.70 3.54 14.05
N TRP A 33 -4.47 2.76 13.28
CA TRP A 33 -4.71 3.03 11.87
C TRP A 33 -5.31 4.42 11.60
N ARG A 34 -6.23 4.90 12.44
CA ARG A 34 -6.82 6.24 12.29
C ARG A 34 -5.77 7.34 12.40
N LYS A 35 -4.82 7.24 13.35
CA LYS A 35 -3.72 8.21 13.50
C LYS A 35 -2.89 8.27 12.21
N GLN A 36 -2.50 7.12 11.69
CA GLN A 36 -1.73 7.04 10.45
C GLN A 36 -2.49 7.52 9.22
N ALA A 37 -3.80 7.25 9.13
CA ALA A 37 -4.62 7.75 8.04
C ALA A 37 -4.68 9.29 8.04
N LEU A 38 -4.69 9.92 9.22
CA LEU A 38 -4.61 11.37 9.35
C LEU A 38 -3.24 11.91 8.94
N GLU A 39 -2.15 11.24 9.30
CA GLU A 39 -0.79 11.59 8.85
C GLU A 39 -0.66 11.53 7.33
N ILE A 40 -1.11 10.43 6.70
CA ILE A 40 -1.13 10.29 5.24
C ILE A 40 -1.93 11.43 4.62
N ARG A 41 -3.10 11.75 5.18
CA ARG A 41 -3.92 12.86 4.69
C ARG A 41 -3.21 14.20 4.82
N ALA A 42 -2.60 14.49 5.98
CA ALA A 42 -1.86 15.72 6.22
C ALA A 42 -0.71 15.88 5.21
N ASN A 43 0.01 14.80 4.90
CA ASN A 43 1.08 14.80 3.89
C ASN A 43 0.55 15.16 2.49
N PHE A 44 -0.62 14.65 2.10
CA PHE A 44 -1.22 15.00 0.81
C PHE A 44 -1.79 16.43 0.80
N ASP A 45 -2.38 16.87 1.90
CA ASP A 45 -2.93 18.22 2.04
C ASP A 45 -1.80 19.29 2.01
N ALA A 46 -0.64 18.99 2.62
CA ALA A 46 0.55 19.85 2.56
C ALA A 46 1.08 20.03 1.13
N ASN A 47 1.02 18.97 0.30
CA ASN A 47 1.53 18.97 -1.07
C ASN A 47 0.48 19.34 -2.13
N LYS A 48 -0.74 19.74 -1.72
CA LYS A 48 -1.85 20.00 -2.63
C LYS A 48 -1.63 21.21 -3.55
N ASN A 49 -0.89 22.22 -3.08
CA ASN A 49 -0.70 23.50 -3.79
C ASN A 49 0.59 23.53 -4.64
N VAL A 50 1.30 22.41 -4.76
CA VAL A 50 2.52 22.32 -5.57
C VAL A 50 2.14 22.44 -7.04
N THR A 51 2.72 23.42 -7.73
CA THR A 51 2.40 23.73 -9.14
C THR A 51 3.53 23.31 -10.08
N ASP A 52 4.77 23.20 -9.60
CA ASP A 52 5.90 22.82 -10.45
C ASP A 52 5.78 21.35 -10.91
N PRO A 53 5.72 21.06 -12.22
CA PRO A 53 5.65 19.70 -12.74
C PRO A 53 6.86 18.83 -12.38
N ARG A 54 8.03 19.39 -12.05
CA ARG A 54 9.20 18.60 -11.64
C ARG A 54 9.04 18.08 -10.22
N GLU A 55 8.65 18.96 -9.29
CA GLU A 55 8.34 18.59 -7.91
C GLU A 55 7.22 17.56 -7.84
N ILE A 56 6.14 17.73 -8.62
CA ILE A 56 5.02 16.78 -8.62
C ILE A 56 5.48 15.37 -9.05
N ARG A 57 6.36 15.28 -10.05
CA ARG A 57 6.93 13.98 -10.46
C ARG A 57 7.77 13.36 -9.35
N ALA A 58 8.59 14.16 -8.67
CA ALA A 58 9.40 13.67 -7.56
C ALA A 58 8.52 13.13 -6.41
N LEU A 59 7.43 13.83 -6.07
CA LEU A 59 6.47 13.40 -5.06
C LEU A 59 5.75 12.09 -5.44
N ILE A 60 5.38 11.93 -6.71
CA ILE A 60 4.76 10.71 -7.21
C ILE A 60 5.74 9.53 -7.11
N ILE A 61 6.99 9.73 -7.54
CA ILE A 61 8.05 8.71 -7.45
C ILE A 61 8.29 8.31 -5.99
N GLU A 62 8.34 9.28 -5.08
CA GLU A 62 8.50 9.01 -3.65
C GLU A 62 7.31 8.22 -3.08
N GLY A 63 6.07 8.58 -3.45
CA GLY A 63 4.89 7.83 -3.05
C GLY A 63 4.90 6.38 -3.57
N GLU A 64 5.40 6.14 -4.78
CA GLU A 64 5.58 4.80 -5.33
C GLU A 64 6.72 4.03 -4.65
N ARG A 65 7.81 4.71 -4.30
CA ARG A 65 8.90 4.16 -3.49
C ARG A 65 8.38 3.67 -2.14
N GLN A 66 7.58 4.49 -1.44
CA GLN A 66 6.97 4.11 -0.17
C GLN A 66 6.04 2.90 -0.31
N LEU A 67 5.24 2.84 -1.38
CA LEU A 67 4.39 1.68 -1.66
C LEU A 67 5.18 0.39 -1.91
N ALA A 68 6.36 0.50 -2.53
CA ALA A 68 7.22 -0.64 -2.82
C ALA A 68 7.89 -1.19 -1.55
N ILE A 69 8.48 -0.30 -0.74
CA ILE A 69 9.19 -0.68 0.49
C ILE A 69 8.21 -1.27 1.52
N ASN A 70 7.05 -0.65 1.66
CA ASN A 70 6.13 -0.95 2.75
C ASN A 70 5.15 -2.08 2.41
N ARG A 71 5.39 -2.86 1.36
CA ARG A 71 4.49 -3.92 0.91
C ARG A 71 4.40 -5.02 1.97
N HIS A 72 3.19 -5.29 2.46
CA HIS A 72 2.96 -6.42 3.36
C HIS A 72 3.09 -7.74 2.57
N PRO A 73 3.79 -8.76 3.10
CA PRO A 73 3.99 -10.04 2.40
C PRO A 73 2.68 -10.80 2.15
N ASP A 74 1.69 -10.66 3.04
CA ASP A 74 0.37 -11.29 2.92
C ASP A 74 -0.77 -10.25 3.08
N PRO A 75 -1.15 -9.50 2.04
CA PRO A 75 -2.14 -8.43 2.15
C PRO A 75 -3.56 -8.97 2.37
N TYR A 76 -4.40 -8.22 3.11
CA TYR A 76 -5.80 -8.62 3.29
C TYR A 76 -6.59 -8.55 1.98
N ILE A 77 -7.10 -9.70 1.54
CA ILE A 77 -7.97 -9.85 0.37
C ILE A 77 -9.37 -10.21 0.86
N PRO A 78 -10.41 -9.42 0.51
CA PRO A 78 -11.77 -9.77 0.88
C PRO A 78 -12.16 -11.08 0.20
N PRO A 79 -12.94 -11.94 0.86
CA PRO A 79 -13.09 -13.33 0.45
C PRO A 79 -13.77 -13.50 -0.92
N SER A 80 -14.58 -12.53 -1.35
CA SER A 80 -15.29 -12.53 -2.64
C SER A 80 -14.46 -12.03 -3.83
N ARG A 81 -13.21 -11.58 -3.62
CA ARG A 81 -12.35 -11.07 -4.71
C ARG A 81 -11.56 -12.20 -5.38
N PRO A 82 -11.13 -12.02 -6.66
CA PRO A 82 -9.90 -12.64 -7.19
C PRO A 82 -8.79 -12.82 -6.14
N GLY A 83 -8.46 -14.07 -5.80
CA GLY A 83 -7.42 -14.46 -4.83
C GLY A 83 -7.89 -14.65 -3.38
N GLY A 84 -9.19 -14.48 -3.09
CA GLY A 84 -9.75 -14.71 -1.75
C GLY A 84 -10.15 -16.17 -1.50
N MET A 85 -10.13 -16.60 -0.24
CA MET A 85 -10.43 -17.98 0.15
C MET A 85 -11.81 -18.50 -0.32
N LEU A 86 -12.85 -17.65 -0.31
CA LEU A 86 -14.19 -18.05 -0.76
C LEU A 86 -14.31 -18.02 -2.29
N GLN A 87 -13.50 -17.22 -2.98
CA GLN A 87 -13.48 -17.23 -4.42
C GLN A 87 -12.94 -18.56 -4.96
N LEU A 88 -11.90 -19.11 -4.34
CA LEU A 88 -11.38 -20.45 -4.70
C LEU A 88 -12.45 -21.55 -4.61
N LEU A 89 -13.45 -21.39 -3.73
CA LEU A 89 -14.57 -22.32 -3.57
C LEU A 89 -15.71 -22.10 -4.59
N GLN A 90 -15.76 -20.95 -5.26
CA GLN A 90 -16.80 -20.61 -6.25
C GLN A 90 -16.39 -20.90 -7.70
N LEU A 91 -15.15 -21.33 -7.95
CA LEU A 91 -14.63 -21.63 -9.29
C LEU A 91 -14.92 -23.07 -9.80
N CYS A 92 -15.61 -23.91 -9.03
CA CYS A 92 -15.95 -25.28 -9.44
C CYS A 92 -17.29 -25.36 -10.19
N SER A 93 -17.39 -24.75 -11.38
CA SER A 93 -18.49 -25.10 -12.31
C SER A 93 -18.08 -25.28 -13.77
N SER A 94 -16.88 -24.90 -14.26
CA SER A 94 -16.60 -25.13 -15.69
C SER A 94 -15.16 -25.08 -16.24
N CYS A 95 -14.06 -24.95 -15.47
CA CYS A 95 -12.75 -24.78 -16.13
C CYS A 95 -11.57 -25.34 -15.34
N ALA A 96 -11.00 -26.44 -15.82
CA ALA A 96 -9.68 -26.93 -15.50
C ALA A 96 -8.72 -26.53 -16.61
N THR A 97 -7.82 -25.57 -16.39
CA THR A 97 -6.44 -25.51 -16.94
C THR A 97 -5.69 -24.28 -16.44
N ILE A 98 -4.36 -24.42 -16.36
CA ILE A 98 -3.30 -23.45 -15.98
C ILE A 98 -2.84 -23.59 -14.52
N LEU A 99 -2.11 -24.68 -14.28
CA LEU A 99 -1.12 -24.83 -13.21
C LEU A 99 0.26 -24.80 -13.88
N GLU A 100 0.88 -23.62 -14.02
CA GLU A 100 2.32 -23.53 -14.37
C GLU A 100 2.99 -22.17 -14.01
N TRP A 101 2.31 -21.26 -13.32
CA TRP A 101 2.84 -19.89 -13.08
C TRP A 101 3.27 -19.58 -11.63
N PHE A 102 3.40 -20.58 -10.76
CA PHE A 102 3.58 -20.32 -9.31
C PHE A 102 5.02 -20.42 -8.77
N LEU A 103 6.06 -20.57 -9.61
CA LEU A 103 7.41 -20.88 -9.11
C LEU A 103 8.55 -20.04 -9.70
N GLU A 104 8.33 -18.74 -9.98
CA GLU A 104 9.43 -17.91 -10.49
C GLU A 104 9.38 -16.42 -10.09
N LEU A 105 8.89 -16.12 -8.88
CA LEU A 105 9.01 -14.78 -8.30
C LEU A 105 9.56 -14.88 -6.88
N ASP A 106 10.87 -15.12 -6.81
CA ASP A 106 11.69 -14.83 -5.63
C ASP A 106 11.64 -13.31 -5.37
N CYS A 107 10.76 -12.86 -4.46
CA CYS A 107 11.05 -11.65 -3.72
C CYS A 107 11.91 -12.04 -2.51
N GLY A 108 13.22 -11.81 -2.62
CA GLY A 108 14.12 -11.90 -1.48
C GLY A 108 13.63 -11.00 -0.36
N ILE A 109 13.23 -11.61 0.76
CA ILE A 109 12.97 -10.94 2.02
C ILE A 109 13.95 -11.55 3.01
N ASP A 110 14.96 -10.77 3.38
CA ASP A 110 15.75 -11.03 4.58
C ASP A 110 14.80 -10.93 5.78
N ILE A 111 14.59 -12.06 6.46
CA ILE A 111 13.76 -12.15 7.66
C ILE A 111 14.68 -11.85 8.84
N ASP A 112 14.65 -10.61 9.29
CA ASP A 112 15.25 -10.22 10.57
C ASP A 112 14.38 -10.81 11.70
N ASP A 113 14.81 -11.93 12.26
CA ASP A 113 14.18 -12.57 13.42
C ASP A 113 14.36 -11.73 14.69
N THR A 114 13.47 -10.75 14.94
CA THR A 114 13.20 -10.23 16.30
C THR A 114 11.78 -9.69 16.44
N GLY A 115 10.84 -10.53 16.90
CA GLY A 115 9.55 -10.06 17.42
C GLY A 115 8.41 -11.08 17.32
N SER A 116 7.58 -11.16 18.36
CA SER A 116 6.38 -12.00 18.36
C SER A 116 5.39 -11.54 17.29
N LYS A 117 4.54 -12.44 16.76
CA LYS A 117 3.55 -12.17 15.69
C LYS A 117 2.69 -10.91 15.88
N PHE A 118 2.50 -10.47 17.13
CA PHE A 118 1.73 -9.28 17.48
C PHE A 118 2.54 -7.98 17.45
N GLU A 119 3.85 -8.04 17.71
CA GLU A 119 4.78 -6.91 17.62
C GLU A 119 5.18 -6.60 16.17
N ARG A 120 4.96 -7.55 15.24
CA ARG A 120 5.16 -7.39 13.78
C ARG A 120 4.06 -6.60 13.06
N ASN A 121 3.09 -6.05 13.79
CA ASN A 121 2.03 -5.18 13.27
C ASN A 121 2.31 -3.69 13.51
N VAL A 122 3.59 -3.32 13.66
CA VAL A 122 3.98 -1.91 13.64
C VAL A 122 4.06 -1.50 12.17
N PRO A 123 3.12 -0.68 11.69
CA PRO A 123 3.14 -0.19 10.32
C PRO A 123 4.45 0.55 10.04
N PRO A 124 5.05 0.36 8.85
CA PRO A 124 6.32 0.98 8.53
C PRO A 124 6.20 2.50 8.68
N ARG A 125 7.17 3.08 9.40
CA ARG A 125 7.24 4.53 9.65
C ARG A 125 7.33 5.22 8.30
N LEU A 126 6.31 5.99 7.92
CA LEU A 126 6.42 6.94 6.82
C LEU A 126 7.41 8.01 7.29
N ASP A 127 8.55 8.12 6.62
CA ASP A 127 9.76 8.78 7.13
C ASP A 127 9.51 10.23 7.64
N LYS A 128 9.54 10.42 8.98
CA LYS A 128 10.07 11.54 9.84
C LYS A 128 9.14 12.03 10.98
N PRO A 129 9.66 12.79 11.98
CA PRO A 129 10.16 12.38 13.29
C PRO A 129 9.06 12.36 14.38
N ILE A 130 9.25 11.53 15.40
CA ILE A 130 8.35 11.39 16.55
C ILE A 130 8.68 12.50 17.56
N ASP A 131 7.87 13.55 17.59
CA ASP A 131 7.73 14.41 18.78
C ASP A 131 6.28 14.27 19.25
N GLY A 132 6.05 13.45 20.28
CA GLY A 132 4.71 13.20 20.82
C GLY A 132 4.53 11.81 21.40
N ASP A 133 5.25 11.57 22.49
CA ASP A 133 4.99 10.66 23.60
C ASP A 133 3.68 9.83 23.50
N TYR A 134 3.84 8.51 23.43
CA TYR A 134 2.88 7.52 23.89
C TYR A 134 3.62 6.42 24.65
#